data_AF-A0A354TQF7-F1
#
_entry.id   AF-A0A354TQF7-F1
#
_cell.length_a   1.000
_cell.length_b   1.000
_cell.length_c   1.000
_cell.angle_alpha   90.00
_cell.angle_beta   90.00
_cell.angle_gamma   90.00
#
_symmetry.space_group_name_H-M   'P 1'
#
loop_
_entity.id
_entity.type
_entity.pdbx_description
1 polymer ?
#
loop_
_entity_poly.entity_id
_entity_poly.type
_entity_poly.pdbx_seq_one_letter_code
_entity_poly.pdbx_strand_id
1 'polypeptide(L)'
;MHPVKIKRLRFADLLLTLLLGACAESGPIEKALSSGTPAVSKVMANLAQHEVQILFTEVIRMQDGRTVFQDDEFGMKDARYHYPASTVKLTVALLALEKLQEDDRIDRYTRFKVMGEPNGSSFTNELIELFVVSDNQAYNRLFEFLGKDEINQRLSVKGLPARISHRLSIP
;
A
#
# COMPACT_ATOMS: atom_id res chain seq x y z
N MET A 1 -31.38 -14.03 68.27
CA MET A 1 -31.25 -13.69 66.83
C MET A 1 -29.87 -13.13 66.59
N HIS A 2 -29.03 -13.81 65.80
CA HIS A 2 -27.67 -13.35 65.47
C HIS A 2 -27.70 -12.33 64.31
N PRO A 3 -26.94 -11.23 64.38
CA PRO A 3 -26.85 -10.29 63.26
C PRO A 3 -25.90 -10.86 62.19
N VAL A 4 -26.42 -11.01 60.97
CA VAL A 4 -25.62 -11.34 59.78
C VAL A 4 -24.81 -10.10 59.40
N LYS A 5 -23.47 -10.18 59.52
CA LYS A 5 -22.56 -9.14 59.01
C LYS A 5 -22.45 -9.26 57.49
N ILE A 6 -23.17 -8.41 56.77
CA ILE A 6 -23.00 -8.24 55.33
C ILE A 6 -21.66 -7.52 55.10
N LYS A 7 -20.64 -8.25 54.64
CA LYS A 7 -19.39 -7.65 54.17
C LYS A 7 -19.72 -6.82 52.93
N ARG A 8 -19.59 -5.50 53.03
CA ARG A 8 -19.61 -4.60 51.87
C ARG A 8 -18.38 -4.93 51.03
N LEU A 9 -18.57 -5.71 49.96
CA LEU A 9 -17.56 -5.91 48.93
C LEU A 9 -17.32 -4.52 48.30
N ARG A 10 -16.11 -3.98 48.45
CA ARG A 10 -15.79 -2.63 47.97
C ARG A 10 -15.76 -2.67 46.44
N PHE A 11 -16.74 -2.04 45.79
CA PHE A 11 -16.79 -1.86 44.33
C PHE A 11 -15.48 -1.31 43.74
N ALA A 12 -14.68 -0.60 44.53
CA ALA A 12 -13.37 -0.09 44.15
C ALA A 12 -12.33 -1.20 43.84
N ASP A 13 -12.39 -2.34 44.53
CA ASP A 13 -11.43 -3.44 44.32
C ASP A 13 -11.73 -4.22 43.01
N LEU A 14 -12.98 -4.22 42.57
CA LEU A 14 -13.42 -4.81 41.29
C LEU A 14 -13.07 -3.92 40.08
N LEU A 15 -13.03 -2.60 40.27
CA LEU A 15 -12.67 -1.64 39.22
C LEU A 15 -11.14 -1.65 38.95
N LEU A 16 -10.32 -1.85 39.98
CA LEU A 16 -8.86 -1.90 39.88
C LEU A 16 -8.35 -3.17 39.19
N THR A 17 -9.10 -4.28 39.31
CA THR A 17 -8.78 -5.56 38.66
C THR A 17 -9.16 -5.59 37.19
N LEU A 18 -10.16 -4.80 36.77
CA LEU A 18 -10.54 -4.66 35.36
C LEU A 18 -9.52 -3.82 34.54
N LEU A 19 -8.77 -2.93 35.20
CA LEU A 19 -7.80 -2.02 34.56
C LEU A 19 -6.44 -2.67 34.23
N LEU A 20 -6.14 -3.85 34.77
CA LEU A 20 -4.84 -4.53 34.61
C LEU A 20 -4.83 -5.59 33.49
N GLY A 21 -5.95 -5.81 32.80
CA GLY A 21 -6.16 -6.97 31.92
C GLY A 21 -6.05 -6.74 30.41
N ALA A 22 -5.79 -5.52 29.94
CA ALA A 22 -5.76 -5.22 28.50
C ALA A 22 -4.35 -4.84 28.04
N CYS A 23 -3.39 -5.77 28.16
CA CYS A 23 -2.21 -5.71 27.28
C CYS A 23 -2.69 -6.18 25.90
N ALA A 24 -3.01 -5.23 25.02
CA ALA A 24 -3.10 -5.55 23.60
C ALA A 24 -1.72 -6.04 23.14
N GLU A 25 -1.66 -7.18 22.45
CA GLU A 25 -0.42 -7.60 21.83
C GLU A 25 0.03 -6.56 20.80
N SER A 26 1.34 -6.31 20.76
CA SER A 26 1.92 -5.39 19.78
C SER A 26 1.68 -5.88 18.35
N GLY A 27 1.29 -4.94 17.48
CA GLY A 27 1.07 -5.20 16.06
C GLY A 27 2.37 -5.58 15.33
N PRO A 28 2.27 -6.17 14.12
CA PRO A 28 3.44 -6.49 13.29
C PRO A 28 4.41 -5.32 13.09
N ILE A 29 3.90 -4.10 12.91
CA ILE A 29 4.72 -2.91 12.71
C ILE A 29 5.48 -2.59 13.99
N GLU A 30 4.81 -2.53 15.14
CA GLU A 30 5.49 -2.25 16.41
C GLU A 30 6.58 -3.28 16.72
N LYS A 31 6.33 -4.57 16.46
CA LYS A 31 7.33 -5.64 16.56
C LYS A 31 8.53 -5.39 15.63
N ALA A 32 8.30 -4.98 14.38
CA ALA A 32 9.38 -4.68 13.44
C ALA A 32 10.21 -3.45 13.86
N LEU A 33 9.52 -2.38 14.28
CA LEU A 33 10.14 -1.12 14.67
C LEU A 33 10.91 -1.23 15.99
N SER A 34 10.51 -2.14 16.89
CA SER A 34 11.19 -2.42 18.17
C SER A 34 12.24 -3.54 18.09
N SER A 35 12.50 -4.11 16.90
CA SER A 35 13.41 -5.26 16.70
C SER A 35 14.87 -5.03 17.12
N GLY A 36 15.28 -3.78 17.38
CA GLY A 36 16.64 -3.42 17.74
C GLY A 36 17.62 -3.40 16.56
N THR A 37 17.13 -3.62 15.34
CA THR A 37 17.95 -3.58 14.11
C THR A 37 18.59 -2.20 13.95
N PRO A 38 19.93 -2.08 13.79
CA PRO A 38 20.61 -0.78 13.80
C PRO A 38 20.08 0.24 12.78
N ALA A 39 19.71 -0.23 11.57
CA ALA A 39 19.13 0.64 10.54
C ALA A 39 17.76 1.21 10.94
N VAL A 40 16.91 0.36 11.54
CA VAL A 40 15.60 0.76 12.05
C VAL A 40 15.76 1.74 13.21
N SER A 41 16.61 1.41 14.19
CA SER A 41 16.89 2.28 15.34
C SER A 41 17.38 3.66 14.93
N LYS A 42 18.23 3.76 13.90
CA LYS A 42 18.73 5.03 13.37
C LYS A 42 17.60 5.91 12.81
N VAL A 43 16.66 5.31 12.07
CA VAL A 43 15.48 6.01 11.53
C VAL A 43 14.54 6.43 12.66
N MET A 44 14.24 5.51 13.58
CA MET A 44 13.33 5.76 14.71
C MET A 44 13.85 6.85 15.64
N ALA A 45 15.17 6.95 15.85
CA ALA A 45 15.79 8.03 16.62
C ALA A 45 15.64 9.42 15.97
N ASN A 46 15.34 9.49 14.67
CA ASN A 46 15.19 10.74 13.91
C ASN A 46 13.82 10.83 13.22
N LEU A 47 12.79 10.20 13.79
CA LEU A 47 11.50 9.98 13.13
C LEU A 47 10.88 11.25 12.51
N ALA A 48 10.98 12.39 13.20
CA ALA A 48 10.45 13.67 12.71
C ALA A 48 11.14 14.17 11.43
N GLN A 49 12.42 13.85 11.22
CA GLN A 49 13.16 14.23 10.01
C GLN A 49 12.91 13.26 8.84
N HIS A 50 12.54 12.02 9.14
CA HIS A 50 12.31 10.98 8.15
C HIS A 50 10.84 10.87 7.71
N GLU A 51 9.92 11.45 8.47
CA GLU A 51 8.48 11.50 8.17
C GLU A 51 7.85 10.13 7.85
N VAL A 52 8.31 9.07 8.52
CA VAL A 52 7.94 7.69 8.17
C VAL A 52 6.45 7.43 8.39
N GLN A 53 5.83 6.82 7.37
CA GLN A 53 4.48 6.28 7.41
C GLN A 53 4.51 4.82 6.95
N ILE A 54 3.79 3.95 7.66
CA ILE A 54 3.68 2.53 7.34
C ILE A 54 2.21 2.13 7.51
N LEU A 55 1.64 1.53 6.46
CA LEU A 55 0.37 0.83 6.48
C LEU A 55 0.65 -0.63 6.14
N PHE A 56 0.32 -1.53 7.05
CA PHE A 56 0.36 -2.95 6.83
C PHE A 56 -1.06 -3.50 6.88
N THR A 57 -1.48 -4.22 5.84
CA THR A 57 -2.79 -4.88 5.79
C THR A 57 -2.58 -6.38 5.72
N GLU A 58 -3.00 -7.09 6.77
CA GLU A 58 -3.05 -8.55 6.74
C GLU A 58 -4.29 -9.02 5.95
N VAL A 59 -4.07 -9.94 5.02
CA VAL A 59 -5.14 -10.55 4.22
C VAL A 59 -5.47 -11.92 4.79
N ILE A 60 -6.51 -11.99 5.61
CA ILE A 60 -6.93 -13.20 6.33
C ILE A 60 -8.01 -13.92 5.50
N ARG A 61 -7.71 -15.15 5.08
CA ARG A 61 -8.67 -16.02 4.39
C ARG A 61 -9.34 -16.94 5.40
N MET A 62 -10.64 -16.76 5.59
CA MET A 62 -11.45 -17.52 6.53
C MET A 62 -11.79 -18.90 5.96
N GLN A 63 -12.09 -19.86 6.83
CA GLN A 63 -12.46 -21.23 6.44
C GLN A 63 -13.75 -21.29 5.58
N ASP A 64 -14.62 -20.28 5.71
CA ASP A 64 -15.85 -20.13 4.92
C ASP A 64 -15.62 -19.43 3.57
N GLY A 65 -14.37 -19.17 3.19
CA GLY A 65 -14.00 -18.52 1.93
C GLY A 65 -14.05 -16.99 1.95
N ARG A 66 -14.51 -16.36 3.05
CA ARG A 66 -14.48 -14.90 3.18
C ARG A 66 -13.03 -14.40 3.34
N THR A 67 -12.75 -13.22 2.78
CA THR A 67 -11.48 -12.51 3.01
C THR A 67 -11.74 -11.35 3.95
N VAL A 68 -10.94 -11.27 5.02
CA VAL A 68 -10.96 -10.19 6.01
C VAL A 68 -9.62 -9.45 5.92
N PHE A 69 -9.67 -8.12 6.01
CA PHE A 69 -8.49 -7.27 6.04
C PHE A 69 -8.32 -6.72 7.44
N GLN A 70 -7.11 -6.81 7.97
CA GLN A 70 -6.75 -6.26 9.27
C GLN A 70 -5.57 -5.32 9.11
N ASP A 71 -5.80 -4.04 9.41
CA ASP A 71 -4.80 -3.00 9.26
C ASP A 71 -4.00 -2.78 10.56
N ASP A 72 -2.71 -2.56 10.39
CA ASP A 72 -1.77 -2.03 11.39
C ASP A 72 -1.11 -0.79 10.79
N GLU A 73 -1.09 0.30 11.53
CA GLU A 73 -0.69 1.61 11.02
C GLU A 73 0.33 2.30 11.93
N PHE A 74 1.30 2.98 11.31
CA PHE A 74 2.26 3.82 11.99
C PHE A 74 2.46 5.14 11.24
N GLY A 75 2.34 6.26 11.96
CA GLY A 75 2.59 7.60 11.39
C GLY A 75 1.50 8.13 10.44
N MET A 76 0.35 7.45 10.30
CA MET A 76 -0.68 7.76 9.29
C MET A 76 -1.60 8.94 9.62
N LYS A 77 -1.60 9.45 10.87
CA LYS A 77 -2.56 10.46 11.36
C LYS A 77 -2.62 11.76 10.57
N ASP A 78 -1.53 12.14 9.90
CA ASP A 78 -1.42 13.42 9.21
C ASP A 78 -1.73 13.34 7.70
N ALA A 79 -2.09 12.16 7.18
CA ALA A 79 -2.41 11.92 5.75
C ALA A 79 -1.43 12.60 4.77
N ARG A 80 -0.15 12.64 5.13
CA ARG A 80 0.90 13.32 4.35
C ARG A 80 1.05 12.69 2.98
N TYR A 81 1.22 13.55 1.97
CA TYR A 81 1.58 13.10 0.64
C TYR A 81 3.06 12.71 0.60
N HIS A 82 3.34 11.47 0.20
CA HIS A 82 4.68 11.01 -0.13
C HIS A 82 4.84 10.91 -1.65
N TYR A 83 5.92 11.50 -2.17
CA TYR A 83 6.24 11.37 -3.59
C TYR A 83 6.52 9.89 -3.93
N PRO A 84 5.80 9.29 -4.89
CA PRO A 84 5.82 7.84 -5.10
C PRO A 84 7.14 7.34 -5.70
N ALA A 85 7.93 8.20 -6.34
CA ALA A 85 9.07 7.77 -7.16
C ALA A 85 8.66 6.61 -8.10
N SER A 86 9.44 5.53 -8.18
CA SER A 86 9.13 4.39 -9.05
C SER A 86 7.90 3.56 -8.64
N THR A 87 7.29 3.77 -7.46
CA THR A 87 6.09 2.99 -7.07
C THR A 87 4.87 3.32 -7.93
N VAL A 88 4.86 4.50 -8.58
CA VAL A 88 3.84 4.88 -9.58
C VAL A 88 3.76 3.89 -10.75
N LYS A 89 4.87 3.21 -11.05
CA LYS A 89 4.96 2.27 -12.18
C LYS A 89 4.02 1.09 -12.05
N LEU A 90 3.81 0.59 -10.83
CA LEU A 90 2.85 -0.48 -10.56
C LEU A 90 1.43 -0.05 -10.95
N THR A 91 1.05 1.17 -10.59
CA THR A 91 -0.30 1.70 -10.87
C THR A 91 -0.55 1.77 -12.38
N VAL A 92 0.38 2.36 -13.14
CA VAL A 92 0.25 2.47 -14.61
C VAL A 92 0.29 1.10 -15.28
N ALA A 93 1.15 0.18 -14.81
CA ALA A 93 1.22 -1.17 -15.33
C ALA A 93 -0.12 -1.93 -15.17
N LEU A 94 -0.76 -1.83 -14.01
CA LEU A 94 -2.06 -2.46 -13.76
C LEU A 94 -3.16 -1.87 -14.65
N LEU A 95 -3.23 -0.54 -14.76
CA LEU A 95 -4.21 0.10 -15.65
C LEU A 95 -3.99 -0.28 -17.12
N ALA A 96 -2.73 -0.40 -17.57
CA ALA A 96 -2.41 -0.81 -18.93
C ALA A 96 -2.84 -2.25 -19.20
N LEU A 97 -2.66 -3.15 -18.23
CA LEU A 97 -3.16 -4.52 -18.30
C LEU A 97 -4.68 -4.59 -18.31
N GLU A 98 -5.36 -3.79 -17.50
CA GLU A 98 -6.84 -3.70 -17.54
C GLU A 98 -7.33 -3.28 -18.93
N LYS A 99 -6.76 -2.21 -19.50
CA LYS A 99 -7.09 -1.77 -20.86
C LYS A 99 -6.79 -2.84 -21.92
N LEU A 100 -5.68 -3.56 -21.76
CA LEU A 100 -5.32 -4.66 -22.66
C LEU A 100 -6.37 -5.78 -22.63
N GLN A 101 -6.91 -6.11 -21.46
CA GLN A 101 -7.95 -7.14 -21.33
C GLN A 101 -9.31 -6.71 -21.91
N GLU A 102 -9.52 -5.43 -22.22
CA GLU A 102 -10.76 -4.93 -22.82
C GLU A 102 -10.77 -5.09 -24.36
N ASP A 103 -9.65 -5.47 -24.99
CA ASP A 103 -9.52 -5.59 -26.44
C ASP A 103 -9.05 -6.98 -26.87
N ASP A 104 -10.00 -7.83 -27.26
CA ASP A 104 -9.75 -9.21 -27.71
C ASP A 104 -8.93 -9.33 -29.01
N ARG A 105 -8.62 -8.21 -29.69
CA ARG A 105 -7.81 -8.20 -30.92
C ARG A 105 -6.31 -8.16 -30.65
N ILE A 106 -5.91 -7.80 -29.44
CA ILE A 106 -4.52 -7.66 -29.03
C ILE A 106 -4.26 -8.44 -27.74
N ASP A 107 -3.01 -8.84 -27.54
CA ASP A 107 -2.61 -9.59 -26.36
C ASP A 107 -1.28 -9.07 -25.80
N ARG A 108 -0.81 -9.70 -24.72
CA ARG A 108 0.44 -9.33 -24.04
C ARG A 108 1.70 -9.48 -24.90
N TYR A 109 1.63 -10.16 -26.04
CA TYR A 109 2.74 -10.37 -26.97
C TYR A 109 2.67 -9.45 -28.18
N THR A 110 1.51 -8.84 -28.41
CA THR A 110 1.28 -7.88 -29.48
C THR A 110 2.23 -6.70 -29.35
N ARG A 111 2.93 -6.38 -30.45
CA ARG A 111 3.86 -5.25 -30.48
C ARG A 111 3.11 -3.96 -30.81
N PHE A 112 3.35 -2.93 -30.02
CA PHE A 112 2.87 -1.58 -30.24
C PHE A 112 4.04 -0.61 -30.42
N LYS A 113 3.76 0.55 -31.04
CA LYS A 113 4.73 1.61 -31.27
C LYS A 113 4.21 2.90 -30.67
N VAL A 114 5.11 3.62 -30.02
CA VAL A 114 4.88 5.00 -29.60
C VAL A 114 5.48 5.92 -30.66
N MET A 115 4.83 7.06 -30.91
CA MET A 115 5.31 8.03 -31.89
C MET A 115 6.74 8.48 -31.55
N GLY A 116 7.63 8.44 -32.54
CA GLY A 116 9.05 8.73 -32.37
C GLY A 116 9.92 7.51 -32.03
N GLU A 117 9.34 6.31 -31.89
CA GLU A 117 10.07 5.12 -31.47
C GLU A 117 9.91 3.96 -32.48
N PRO A 118 10.91 3.71 -33.35
CA PRO A 118 10.72 2.90 -34.55
C PRO A 118 10.58 1.39 -34.27
N ASN A 119 11.22 0.91 -33.21
CA ASN A 119 11.39 -0.53 -32.96
C ASN A 119 10.14 -1.17 -32.35
N GLY A 120 9.31 -0.40 -31.65
CA GLY A 120 8.15 -0.91 -30.90
C GLY A 120 8.48 -2.01 -29.90
N SER A 121 7.50 -2.44 -29.13
CA SER A 121 7.68 -3.46 -28.10
C SER A 121 6.34 -4.07 -27.67
N SER A 122 6.37 -5.13 -26.87
CA SER A 122 5.18 -5.81 -26.36
C SER A 122 4.98 -5.52 -24.88
N PHE A 123 3.74 -5.63 -24.39
CA PHE A 123 3.43 -5.49 -22.96
C PHE A 123 4.27 -6.43 -22.09
N THR A 124 4.52 -7.67 -22.54
CA THR A 124 5.37 -8.62 -21.81
C THR A 124 6.78 -8.05 -21.61
N ASN A 125 7.41 -7.48 -22.65
CA ASN A 125 8.74 -6.90 -22.52
C ASN A 125 8.74 -5.66 -21.63
N GLU A 126 7.77 -4.76 -21.85
CA GLU A 126 7.67 -3.54 -21.04
C GLU A 126 7.47 -3.83 -19.56
N LEU A 127 6.64 -4.81 -19.21
CA LEU A 127 6.42 -5.19 -17.81
C LEU A 127 7.67 -5.83 -17.19
N ILE A 128 8.42 -6.63 -17.96
CA ILE A 128 9.69 -7.19 -17.48
C ILE A 128 10.69 -6.06 -17.19
N GLU A 129 10.92 -5.14 -18.13
CA GLU A 129 11.86 -4.04 -17.93
C GLU A 129 11.42 -3.10 -16.80
N LEU A 130 10.12 -2.78 -16.75
CA LEU A 130 9.52 -1.94 -15.71
C LEU A 130 9.69 -2.51 -14.30
N PHE A 131 9.56 -3.82 -14.11
CA PHE A 131 9.67 -4.44 -12.78
C PHE A 131 11.07 -4.91 -12.43
N VAL A 132 11.86 -5.40 -13.39
CA VAL A 132 13.19 -5.97 -13.13
C VAL A 132 14.23 -4.87 -12.94
N VAL A 133 14.21 -3.84 -13.77
CA VAL A 133 15.22 -2.76 -13.73
C VAL A 133 14.62 -1.38 -13.45
N SER A 134 13.32 -1.33 -13.12
CA SER A 134 12.62 -0.06 -12.92
C SER A 134 12.75 0.87 -14.13
N ASP A 135 12.61 0.33 -15.34
CA ASP A 135 12.83 1.13 -16.55
C ASP A 135 11.81 2.28 -16.68
N ASN A 136 12.31 3.50 -16.90
CA ASN A 136 11.45 4.69 -17.04
C ASN A 136 10.83 4.77 -18.44
N GLN A 137 11.51 4.27 -19.47
CA GLN A 137 10.99 4.28 -20.82
C GLN A 137 9.86 3.26 -21.00
N ALA A 138 9.96 2.11 -20.33
CA ALA A 138 8.89 1.13 -20.30
C ALA A 138 7.62 1.69 -19.66
N TYR A 139 7.78 2.38 -18.53
CA TYR A 139 6.68 3.15 -17.94
C TYR A 139 6.10 4.17 -18.94
N ASN A 140 6.95 4.93 -19.62
CA ASN A 140 6.50 5.96 -20.56
C ASN A 140 5.69 5.36 -21.72
N ARG A 141 6.09 4.21 -22.25
CA ARG A 141 5.33 3.53 -23.31
C ARG A 141 3.96 3.05 -22.84
N LEU A 142 3.87 2.49 -21.63
CA LEU A 142 2.57 2.11 -21.04
C LEU A 142 1.71 3.34 -20.72
N PHE A 143 2.33 4.42 -20.27
CA PHE A 143 1.67 5.71 -20.07
C PHE A 143 1.08 6.26 -21.38
N GLU A 144 1.80 6.15 -22.50
CA GLU A 144 1.31 6.55 -23.82
C GLU A 144 0.21 5.64 -24.36
N PHE A 145 0.30 4.33 -24.10
CA PHE A 145 -0.76 3.39 -24.48
C PHE A 145 -2.09 3.71 -23.79
N LEU A 146 -2.05 4.11 -22.52
CA LEU A 146 -3.24 4.55 -21.78
C LEU A 146 -3.66 5.97 -22.17
N GLY A 147 -2.72 6.91 -22.16
CA GLY A 147 -2.99 8.34 -22.20
C GLY A 147 -3.31 8.91 -20.82
N LYS A 148 -2.82 10.13 -20.56
CA LYS A 148 -2.95 10.82 -19.27
C LYS A 148 -4.41 10.92 -18.77
N ASP A 149 -5.34 11.27 -19.66
CA ASP A 149 -6.73 11.52 -19.28
C ASP A 149 -7.42 10.22 -18.87
N GLU A 150 -7.18 9.13 -19.61
CA GLU A 150 -7.69 7.80 -19.29
C GLU A 150 -7.13 7.28 -17.96
N ILE A 151 -5.82 7.47 -17.71
CA ILE A 151 -5.20 7.11 -16.42
C ILE A 151 -5.96 7.76 -15.26
N ASN A 152 -6.15 9.08 -15.31
CA ASN A 152 -6.78 9.81 -14.21
C ASN A 152 -8.28 9.50 -14.10
N GLN A 153 -8.96 9.23 -15.21
CA GLN A 153 -10.34 8.77 -15.20
C GLN A 153 -10.47 7.40 -14.51
N ARG A 154 -9.62 6.43 -14.86
CA ARG A 154 -9.64 5.09 -14.25
C ARG A 154 -9.34 5.14 -12.76
N LEU A 155 -8.38 5.96 -12.33
CA LEU A 155 -8.10 6.19 -10.90
C LEU A 155 -9.32 6.76 -10.17
N SER A 156 -9.97 7.78 -10.75
CA SER A 156 -11.15 8.41 -10.17
C SER A 156 -12.32 7.43 -10.02
N VAL A 157 -12.58 6.59 -11.03
CA VAL A 157 -13.66 5.59 -10.98
C VAL A 157 -13.42 4.54 -9.89
N LYS A 158 -12.15 4.21 -9.62
CA LYS A 158 -11.75 3.29 -8.54
C LYS A 158 -11.69 3.96 -7.16
N GLY A 159 -12.02 5.25 -7.06
CA GLY A 159 -11.96 6.00 -5.80
C GLY A 159 -10.54 6.23 -5.28
N LEU A 160 -9.53 6.12 -6.14
CA LEU A 160 -8.12 6.33 -5.76
C LEU A 160 -7.80 7.83 -5.83
N PRO A 161 -7.49 8.50 -4.70
CA PRO A 161 -7.25 9.94 -4.64
C PRO A 161 -5.83 10.28 -5.13
N ALA A 162 -5.55 10.04 -6.40
CA ALA A 162 -4.25 10.25 -7.02
C ALA A 162 -4.37 10.93 -8.38
N ARG A 163 -3.28 11.60 -8.79
CA ARG A 163 -3.15 12.20 -10.12
C ARG A 163 -1.80 11.86 -10.72
N ILE A 164 -1.81 11.28 -11.92
CA ILE A 164 -0.60 11.00 -12.69
C ILE A 164 -0.59 11.94 -13.89
N SER A 165 0.34 12.90 -13.90
CA SER A 165 0.32 14.01 -14.86
C SER A 165 1.38 13.94 -15.96
N HIS A 166 2.44 13.16 -15.77
CA HIS A 166 3.59 13.19 -16.66
C HIS A 166 4.28 11.82 -16.82
N ARG A 167 5.07 11.74 -17.91
CA ARG A 167 6.10 10.73 -18.15
C ARG A 167 7.21 10.82 -17.10
N LEU A 168 7.98 9.75 -16.92
CA LEU A 168 9.20 9.77 -16.12
C LEU A 168 10.38 10.25 -16.98
N SER A 169 11.32 10.95 -16.35
CA SER A 169 12.57 11.39 -16.98
C SER A 169 13.39 10.17 -17.39
N ILE A 170 13.91 10.19 -18.61
CA ILE A 170 14.84 9.17 -19.09
C ILE A 170 16.26 9.73 -18.84
N PRO A 171 17.18 8.94 -18.27
CA PRO A 171 18.57 9.34 -18.10
C PRO A 171 19.27 9.71 -19.41
#